data_AF-A0A482XUL9-F1
#
_entry.id   AF-A0A482XUL9-F1
#
_cell.length_a   1.000
_cell.length_b   1.000
_cell.length_c   1.000
_cell.angle_alpha   90.00
_cell.angle_beta   90.00
_cell.angle_gamma   90.00
#
_symmetry.space_group_name_H-M   'P 1'
#
loop_
_entity.id
_entity.type
_entity.pdbx_description
1 polymer ?
#
loop_
_entity_poly.entity_id
_entity_poly.type
_entity_poly.pdbx_seq_one_letter_code
_entity_poly.pdbx_strand_id
1 'polypeptide(L)'
;MISGQLSAEISATCSSLGHFDGLTYAIDPYCKESIKDLIRFLRRDTEDHSVRRFLGSSKVLKTDLVPILIHHSDNDELFDVVLRLIMNLTTPALIVYQEQIPNDKSDRNLYLQLISQLQEGKEAFTDPDVWNVLVKNIGKLLETESYERDEDTSRTLERILILARNVLAVPSDAEYERRPDNDVTVHDKVLWAMHKARMDEIFLYIASSEKEQQVYMHILEIVSLMLREQNPSTLAKSEVQRSFSEKEKDEEELLAFRQAEIKSKQLKVKKYAGTRHFGGTYVMKGVKAAGDKDLIFHKPLDKAVNMEFNFGKKKKKWPKNLQPLKQVSEERKSTFGVRLFLKEFCVDLLNGAYNPLMRRVKDIIERGKSNGDESYYFWAMKFFMEFNRSYNFQVKLVSETLSIETFHFIQTQLENWNDLMMTDQKKIALWSRRMHLALKAYQELLLTLCEMDKSPEEAVRGSSQVLKSRVFYVTEYRDLLAILIHVFKKNRFSKIYMKDLIETLHIFMKMLQKFSEKHRGGLVVQQKKRVVKKSGKKNSKSKSGAQQAANMEAIWDQVGPQLSAVLQSDAQIPTDVVPFDATSHVPIDEQK
;
A
#
# COMPACT_ATOMS: atom_id res chain seq x y z
N MET A 1 -15.46 10.38 31.59
CA MET A 1 -14.90 9.49 32.64
C MET A 1 -15.89 8.37 32.90
N ILE A 2 -15.44 7.11 32.97
CA ILE A 2 -16.29 5.97 33.37
C ILE A 2 -16.83 6.24 34.77
N SER A 3 -18.09 5.94 35.05
CA SER A 3 -18.58 5.95 36.44
C SER A 3 -17.77 4.93 37.24
N GLY A 4 -17.37 5.25 38.49
CA GLY A 4 -16.57 4.33 39.31
C GLY A 4 -17.22 2.94 39.46
N GLN A 5 -18.55 2.89 39.41
CA GLN A 5 -19.34 1.67 39.40
C GLN A 5 -19.10 0.81 38.13
N LEU A 6 -19.19 1.38 36.93
CA LEU A 6 -18.95 0.63 35.69
C LEU A 6 -17.50 0.14 35.58
N SER A 7 -16.53 0.92 36.08
CA SER A 7 -15.13 0.46 36.14
C SER A 7 -14.94 -0.73 37.08
N ALA A 8 -15.64 -0.73 38.23
CA ALA A 8 -15.59 -1.83 39.18
C ALA A 8 -16.27 -3.09 38.62
N GLU A 9 -17.41 -2.93 37.94
CA GLU A 9 -18.10 -4.02 37.24
C GLU A 9 -17.19 -4.67 36.20
N ILE A 10 -16.58 -3.89 35.29
CA ILE A 10 -15.67 -4.42 34.27
C ILE A 10 -14.49 -5.13 34.91
N SER A 11 -13.90 -4.58 35.98
CA SER A 11 -12.79 -5.22 36.70
C SER A 11 -13.19 -6.54 37.34
N ALA A 12 -14.40 -6.62 37.91
CA ALA A 12 -14.94 -7.86 38.47
C ALA A 12 -15.15 -8.91 37.36
N THR A 13 -15.70 -8.50 36.22
CA THR A 13 -15.87 -9.38 35.04
C THR A 13 -14.53 -9.87 34.48
N CYS A 14 -13.47 -9.05 34.51
CA CYS A 14 -12.14 -9.49 34.10
C CYS A 14 -11.54 -10.50 35.10
N SER A 15 -11.81 -10.31 36.39
CA SER A 15 -11.31 -11.22 37.44
C SER A 15 -12.01 -12.59 37.41
N SER A 16 -13.23 -12.66 36.87
CA SER A 16 -14.00 -13.91 36.71
C SER A 16 -13.70 -14.66 35.40
N LEU A 17 -12.61 -14.31 34.70
CA LEU A 17 -12.16 -15.05 33.52
C LEU A 17 -11.38 -16.31 33.90
N GLY A 18 -10.53 -16.21 34.92
CA GLY A 18 -9.65 -17.28 35.36
C GLY A 18 -8.31 -16.75 35.84
N HIS A 19 -7.33 -17.64 35.89
CA HIS A 19 -5.95 -17.32 36.28
C HIS A 19 -4.95 -18.24 35.60
N PHE A 20 -3.70 -17.78 35.52
CA PHE A 20 -2.61 -18.54 34.93
C PHE A 20 -1.75 -19.16 36.04
N ASP A 21 -1.72 -20.50 36.10
CA ASP A 21 -0.99 -21.25 37.12
C ASP A 21 0.51 -21.42 36.80
N GLY A 22 1.01 -20.74 35.77
CA GLY A 22 2.38 -20.87 35.27
C GLY A 22 2.57 -21.91 34.17
N LEU A 23 1.67 -22.90 34.09
CA LEU A 23 1.69 -23.97 33.07
C LEU A 23 0.44 -23.93 32.19
N THR A 24 -0.74 -23.90 32.81
CA THR A 24 -2.04 -23.88 32.14
C THR A 24 -2.87 -22.72 32.63
N TYR A 25 -3.83 -22.26 31.82
CA TYR A 25 -4.77 -21.23 32.22
C TYR A 25 -6.01 -21.91 32.77
N ALA A 26 -6.30 -21.73 34.04
CA ALA A 26 -7.49 -22.29 34.69
C ALA A 26 -8.67 -21.32 34.53
N ILE A 27 -9.68 -21.72 33.75
CA ILE A 27 -10.89 -20.92 33.50
C ILE A 27 -11.88 -21.01 34.67
N ASP A 28 -12.56 -19.91 34.95
CA ASP A 28 -13.66 -19.86 35.91
C ASP A 28 -14.95 -20.45 35.27
N PRO A 29 -15.90 -21.06 36.02
CA PRO A 29 -17.12 -21.65 35.43
C PRO A 29 -17.97 -20.68 34.62
N TYR A 30 -17.91 -19.38 34.94
CA TYR A 30 -18.66 -18.33 34.26
C TYR A 30 -17.86 -17.59 33.17
N CYS A 31 -16.65 -18.04 32.84
CA CYS A 31 -15.73 -17.38 31.90
C CYS A 31 -16.41 -17.02 30.57
N LYS A 32 -17.15 -17.96 29.94
CA LYS A 32 -17.88 -17.72 28.69
C LYS A 32 -18.88 -16.56 28.80
N GLU A 33 -19.65 -16.51 29.89
CA GLU A 33 -20.63 -15.45 30.10
C GLU A 33 -19.95 -14.12 30.43
N SER A 34 -18.85 -14.14 31.20
CA SER A 34 -18.02 -12.96 31.45
C SER A 34 -17.47 -12.36 30.15
N ILE A 35 -16.96 -13.17 29.22
CA ILE A 35 -16.49 -12.69 27.92
C ILE A 35 -17.65 -12.10 27.10
N LYS A 36 -18.84 -12.71 27.12
CA LYS A 36 -20.02 -12.14 26.48
C LYS A 36 -20.41 -10.80 27.10
N ASP A 37 -20.30 -10.64 28.42
CA ASP A 37 -20.53 -9.36 29.10
C ASP A 37 -19.51 -8.30 28.69
N LEU A 38 -18.22 -8.64 28.58
CA LEU A 38 -17.20 -7.74 28.05
C LEU A 38 -17.52 -7.26 26.62
N ILE A 39 -18.01 -8.17 25.76
CA ILE A 39 -18.48 -7.81 24.41
C ILE A 39 -19.70 -6.88 24.50
N ARG A 40 -20.64 -7.12 25.42
CA ARG A 40 -21.82 -6.26 25.63
C ARG A 40 -21.40 -4.86 26.11
N PHE A 41 -20.41 -4.75 27.00
CA PHE A 41 -19.87 -3.47 27.45
C PHE A 41 -19.22 -2.70 26.30
N LEU A 42 -18.40 -3.36 25.46
CA LEU A 42 -17.78 -2.74 24.30
C LEU A 42 -18.80 -2.25 23.24
N ARG A 43 -19.94 -2.93 23.11
CA ARG A 43 -21.02 -2.49 22.20
C ARG A 43 -21.72 -1.22 22.69
N ARG A 44 -21.70 -0.95 24.00
CA ARG A 44 -22.31 0.22 24.65
C ARG A 44 -21.28 1.26 25.06
N ASP A 45 -20.06 1.18 24.52
CA ASP A 45 -18.98 2.09 24.87
C ASP A 45 -19.32 3.52 24.45
N THR A 46 -18.79 4.47 25.21
CA THR A 46 -19.01 5.91 24.98
C THR A 46 -18.12 6.42 23.85
N GLU A 47 -18.34 7.66 23.41
CA GLU A 47 -17.49 8.34 22.41
C GLU A 47 -16.01 8.43 22.86
N ASP A 48 -15.76 8.40 24.17
CA ASP A 48 -14.42 8.35 24.74
C ASP A 48 -13.73 6.98 24.60
N HIS A 49 -14.44 5.94 24.16
CA HIS A 49 -13.95 4.55 24.12
C HIS A 49 -13.41 4.06 25.46
N SER A 50 -14.14 4.41 26.51
CA SER A 50 -13.70 4.28 27.88
C SER A 50 -13.55 2.82 28.32
N VAL A 51 -14.48 1.94 27.92
CA VAL A 51 -14.43 0.50 28.19
C VAL A 51 -13.22 -0.11 27.49
N ARG A 52 -13.04 0.19 26.19
CA ARG A 52 -11.88 -0.28 25.42
C ARG A 52 -10.55 0.13 26.06
N ARG A 53 -10.43 1.39 26.48
CA ARG A 53 -9.22 1.89 27.15
C ARG A 53 -8.98 1.20 28.49
N PHE A 54 -10.03 0.91 29.25
CA PHE A 54 -9.91 0.18 30.51
C PHE A 54 -9.41 -1.25 30.30
N LEU A 55 -9.97 -1.97 29.32
CA LEU A 55 -9.52 -3.31 28.95
C LEU A 55 -8.08 -3.32 28.41
N GLY A 56 -7.69 -2.29 27.65
CA GLY A 56 -6.30 -2.10 27.23
C GLY A 56 -5.35 -1.89 28.41
N SER A 57 -5.71 -1.04 29.38
CA SER A 57 -4.89 -0.74 30.55
C SER A 57 -4.76 -1.92 31.53
N SER A 58 -5.79 -2.75 31.62
CA SER A 58 -5.78 -3.98 32.44
C SER A 58 -5.02 -5.13 31.78
N LYS A 59 -4.62 -4.99 30.51
CA LYS A 59 -3.82 -5.98 29.75
C LYS A 59 -4.49 -7.34 29.61
N VAL A 60 -5.83 -7.40 29.77
CA VAL A 60 -6.67 -8.60 29.65
C VAL A 60 -6.41 -9.41 28.37
N LEU A 61 -6.07 -8.73 27.27
CA LEU A 61 -5.70 -9.39 26.03
C LEU A 61 -4.48 -10.33 26.20
N LYS A 62 -3.44 -9.85 26.88
CA LYS A 62 -2.17 -10.58 27.07
C LYS A 62 -2.24 -11.53 28.27
N THR A 63 -2.92 -11.14 29.34
CA THR A 63 -2.96 -11.90 30.61
C THR A 63 -3.97 -13.05 30.58
N ASP A 64 -5.09 -12.88 29.87
CA ASP A 64 -6.22 -13.81 29.94
C ASP A 64 -6.63 -14.32 28.56
N LEU A 65 -6.98 -13.43 27.62
CA LEU A 65 -7.62 -13.85 26.37
C LEU A 65 -6.70 -14.68 25.47
N VAL A 66 -5.44 -14.29 25.32
CA VAL A 66 -4.45 -15.07 24.54
C VAL A 66 -4.18 -16.43 25.20
N PRO A 67 -3.89 -16.53 26.52
CA PRO A 67 -3.78 -17.82 27.19
C PRO A 67 -5.03 -18.70 27.09
N ILE A 68 -6.24 -18.14 27.21
CA ILE A 68 -7.50 -18.88 27.01
C ILE A 68 -7.57 -19.42 25.57
N LEU A 69 -7.24 -18.59 24.58
CA LEU A 69 -7.23 -18.98 23.17
C LEU A 69 -6.29 -20.16 22.92
N ILE A 70 -5.10 -20.16 23.53
CA ILE A 70 -4.11 -21.23 23.36
C ILE A 70 -4.58 -22.52 24.07
N HIS A 71 -4.91 -22.43 25.36
CA HIS A 71 -5.12 -23.59 26.22
C HIS A 71 -6.51 -24.23 26.13
N HIS A 72 -7.53 -23.48 25.69
CA HIS A 72 -8.93 -23.94 25.63
C HIS A 72 -9.50 -23.89 24.20
N SER A 73 -8.63 -24.03 23.20
CA SER A 73 -9.02 -23.98 21.78
C SER A 73 -9.93 -25.12 21.32
N ASP A 74 -10.00 -26.22 22.06
CA ASP A 74 -10.85 -27.37 21.71
C ASP A 74 -12.34 -27.16 22.10
N ASN A 75 -12.65 -26.13 22.88
CA ASN A 75 -14.03 -25.73 23.16
C ASN A 75 -14.49 -24.69 22.13
N ASP A 76 -15.13 -25.15 21.05
CA ASP A 76 -15.55 -24.31 19.92
C ASP A 76 -16.42 -23.10 20.35
N GLU A 77 -17.32 -23.31 21.32
CA GLU A 77 -18.19 -22.23 21.80
C GLU A 77 -17.43 -21.16 22.59
N LEU A 78 -16.43 -21.56 23.38
CA LEU A 78 -15.58 -20.62 24.10
C LEU A 78 -14.63 -19.92 23.13
N PHE A 79 -14.02 -20.69 22.21
CA PHE A 79 -13.14 -20.19 21.16
C PHE A 79 -13.80 -19.09 20.34
N ASP A 80 -15.06 -19.27 19.89
CA ASP A 80 -15.77 -18.24 19.12
C ASP A 80 -15.92 -16.94 19.89
N VAL A 81 -16.35 -17.00 21.15
CA VAL A 81 -16.60 -15.80 21.96
C VAL A 81 -15.27 -15.10 22.30
N VAL A 82 -14.21 -15.86 22.62
CA VAL A 82 -12.85 -15.32 22.84
C VAL A 82 -12.34 -14.64 21.57
N LEU A 83 -12.42 -15.32 20.42
CA LEU A 83 -11.99 -14.79 19.12
C LEU A 83 -12.70 -13.47 18.79
N ARG A 84 -14.01 -13.39 19.04
CA ARG A 84 -14.79 -12.16 18.84
C ARG A 84 -14.33 -11.02 19.74
N LEU A 85 -14.01 -11.28 20.99
CA LEU A 85 -13.50 -10.25 21.91
C LEU A 85 -12.10 -9.79 21.51
N ILE A 86 -11.20 -10.73 21.19
CA ILE A 86 -9.83 -10.43 20.72
C ILE A 86 -9.89 -9.60 19.43
N MET A 87 -10.69 -10.03 18.45
CA MET A 87 -10.89 -9.30 17.20
C MET A 87 -11.40 -7.88 17.46
N ASN A 88 -12.36 -7.72 18.38
CA ASN A 88 -12.88 -6.39 18.73
C ASN A 88 -11.79 -5.50 19.37
N LEU A 89 -11.02 -6.02 20.33
CA LEU A 89 -9.97 -5.29 21.03
C LEU A 89 -8.80 -4.91 20.12
N THR A 90 -8.51 -5.74 19.11
CA THR A 90 -7.44 -5.52 18.13
C THR A 90 -7.84 -4.62 16.95
N THR A 91 -9.10 -4.19 16.85
CA THR A 91 -9.56 -3.28 15.79
C THR A 91 -8.70 -2.01 15.74
N PRO A 92 -8.14 -1.64 14.57
CA PRO A 92 -7.34 -0.44 14.39
C PRO A 92 -8.03 0.81 14.96
N ALA A 93 -7.29 1.62 15.72
CA ALA A 93 -7.82 2.86 16.33
C ALA A 93 -8.46 3.79 15.29
N LEU A 94 -7.92 3.82 14.07
CA LEU A 94 -8.48 4.62 12.98
C LEU A 94 -9.90 4.18 12.58
N ILE A 95 -10.18 2.87 12.60
CA ILE A 95 -11.53 2.32 12.32
C ILE A 95 -12.47 2.66 13.48
N VAL A 96 -11.98 2.57 14.73
CA VAL A 96 -12.74 2.96 15.93
C VAL A 96 -13.19 4.43 15.85
N TYR A 97 -12.35 5.31 15.31
CA TYR A 97 -12.65 6.72 15.06
C TYR A 97 -13.18 7.02 13.63
N GLN A 98 -13.82 6.06 12.97
CA GLN A 98 -14.51 6.26 11.68
C GLN A 98 -13.62 6.86 10.57
N GLU A 99 -12.37 6.40 10.52
CA GLU A 99 -11.32 6.82 9.58
C GLU A 99 -10.91 8.30 9.70
N GLN A 100 -11.08 8.90 10.88
CA GLN A 100 -10.73 10.28 11.13
C GLN A 100 -9.77 10.39 12.32
N ILE A 101 -8.73 11.21 12.15
CA ILE A 101 -7.83 11.54 13.26
C ILE A 101 -8.46 12.72 14.02
N PRO A 102 -8.71 12.60 15.34
CA PRO A 102 -9.31 13.69 16.10
C PRO A 102 -8.48 14.97 16.05
N ASN A 103 -9.18 16.09 15.82
CA ASN A 103 -8.56 17.42 15.80
C ASN A 103 -8.41 18.03 17.18
N ASP A 104 -9.35 17.74 18.10
CA ASP A 104 -9.26 18.21 19.47
C ASP A 104 -8.08 17.58 20.20
N LYS A 105 -7.44 18.36 21.07
CA LYS A 105 -6.27 17.91 21.82
C LYS A 105 -6.63 16.76 22.77
N SER A 106 -7.81 16.81 23.39
CA SER A 106 -8.25 15.82 24.37
C SER A 106 -8.48 14.49 23.66
N ASP A 107 -9.33 14.46 22.64
CA ASP A 107 -9.65 13.27 21.86
C ASP A 107 -8.43 12.68 21.16
N ARG A 108 -7.51 13.54 20.71
CA ARG A 108 -6.24 13.09 20.12
C ARG A 108 -5.36 12.36 21.13
N ASN A 109 -5.33 12.78 22.39
CA ASN A 109 -4.58 12.06 23.42
C ASN A 109 -5.21 10.68 23.68
N LEU A 110 -6.55 10.59 23.67
CA LEU A 110 -7.27 9.33 23.83
C LEU A 110 -7.00 8.38 22.65
N TYR A 111 -7.00 8.91 21.43
CA TYR A 111 -6.62 8.17 20.21
C TYR A 111 -5.19 7.63 20.29
N LEU A 112 -4.23 8.44 20.72
CA LEU A 112 -2.84 8.01 20.88
C LEU A 112 -2.67 6.97 21.99
N GLN A 113 -3.44 7.09 23.08
CA GLN A 113 -3.47 6.08 24.14
C GLN A 113 -3.94 4.73 23.60
N LEU A 114 -5.00 4.71 22.78
CA LEU A 114 -5.48 3.48 22.15
C LEU A 114 -4.44 2.85 21.20
N ILE A 115 -3.71 3.67 20.43
CA ILE A 115 -2.60 3.18 19.61
C ILE A 115 -1.53 2.51 20.48
N SER A 116 -1.12 3.13 21.57
CA SER A 116 -0.12 2.56 22.49
C SER A 116 -0.58 1.23 23.08
N GLN A 117 -1.87 1.12 23.44
CA GLN A 117 -2.45 -0.13 23.96
C GLN A 117 -2.49 -1.23 22.89
N LEU A 118 -2.82 -0.88 21.63
CA LEU A 118 -2.75 -1.83 20.51
C LEU A 118 -1.31 -2.30 20.24
N GLN A 119 -0.32 -1.40 20.36
CA GLN A 119 1.09 -1.73 20.22
C GLN A 119 1.57 -2.69 21.32
N GLU A 120 1.22 -2.44 22.58
CA GLU A 120 1.47 -3.37 23.69
C GLU A 120 0.75 -4.71 23.47
N GLY A 121 -0.49 -4.68 22.98
CA GLY A 121 -1.26 -5.88 22.65
C GLY A 121 -0.65 -6.71 21.52
N LYS A 122 -0.02 -6.09 20.52
CA LYS A 122 0.65 -6.76 19.40
C LYS A 122 1.74 -7.71 19.87
N GLU A 123 2.43 -7.39 20.97
CA GLU A 123 3.46 -8.26 21.54
C GLU A 123 2.94 -9.65 21.94
N ALA A 124 1.67 -9.75 22.33
CA ALA A 124 1.06 -11.03 22.69
C ALA A 124 0.95 -12.00 21.51
N PHE A 125 1.02 -11.51 20.27
CA PHE A 125 0.99 -12.30 19.04
C PHE A 125 2.38 -12.65 18.50
N THR A 126 3.44 -12.40 19.27
CA THR A 126 4.80 -12.85 18.94
C THR A 126 5.04 -14.31 19.32
N ASP A 127 4.11 -14.91 20.04
CA ASP A 127 4.10 -16.32 20.40
C ASP A 127 3.58 -17.18 19.22
N PRO A 128 4.37 -18.14 18.69
CA PRO A 128 3.93 -19.06 17.64
C PRO A 128 2.69 -19.89 18.02
N ASP A 129 2.47 -20.19 19.30
CA ASP A 129 1.38 -21.06 19.73
C ASP A 129 -0.01 -20.48 19.45
N VAL A 130 -0.12 -19.14 19.48
CA VAL A 130 -1.33 -18.44 19.05
C VAL A 130 -1.65 -18.76 17.60
N TRP A 131 -0.65 -18.68 16.72
CA TRP A 131 -0.82 -18.93 15.29
C TRP A 131 -1.03 -20.42 15.00
N ASN A 132 -0.38 -21.32 15.73
CA ASN A 132 -0.60 -22.77 15.62
C ASN A 132 -2.07 -23.13 15.87
N VAL A 133 -2.69 -22.54 16.90
CA VAL A 133 -4.12 -22.74 17.19
C VAL A 133 -5.01 -22.18 16.07
N LEU A 134 -4.70 -21.00 15.53
CA LEU A 134 -5.47 -20.42 14.43
C LEU A 134 -5.35 -21.24 13.14
N VAL A 135 -4.15 -21.73 12.82
CA VAL A 135 -3.88 -22.61 11.67
C VAL A 135 -4.62 -23.94 11.83
N LYS A 136 -4.58 -24.57 13.01
CA LYS A 136 -5.34 -25.80 13.32
C LYS A 136 -6.84 -25.59 13.05
N ASN A 137 -7.41 -24.46 13.48
CA ASN A 137 -8.82 -24.17 13.29
C ASN A 137 -9.16 -23.83 11.84
N ILE A 138 -8.35 -23.02 11.14
CA ILE A 138 -8.56 -22.78 9.70
C ILE A 138 -8.45 -24.09 8.91
N GLY A 139 -7.50 -24.97 9.24
CA GLY A 139 -7.35 -26.27 8.62
C GLY A 139 -8.65 -27.07 8.65
N LYS A 140 -9.26 -27.22 9.84
CA LYS A 140 -10.58 -27.86 10.01
C LYS A 140 -11.67 -27.20 9.17
N LEU A 141 -11.68 -25.86 9.09
CA LEU A 141 -12.68 -25.11 8.33
C LEU A 141 -12.52 -25.23 6.81
N LEU A 142 -11.30 -25.52 6.33
CA LEU A 142 -10.99 -25.68 4.90
C LEU A 142 -11.12 -27.14 4.42
N GLU A 143 -11.31 -28.10 5.32
CA GLU A 143 -11.63 -29.50 4.97
C GLU A 143 -13.01 -29.61 4.31
N THR A 144 -13.97 -28.78 4.73
CA THR A 144 -15.30 -28.69 4.13
C THR A 144 -15.30 -27.74 2.94
N GLU A 145 -15.97 -28.12 1.86
CA GLU A 145 -16.04 -27.28 0.66
C GLU A 145 -16.81 -25.98 0.91
N SER A 146 -16.41 -24.89 0.26
CA SER A 146 -16.88 -23.54 0.58
C SER A 146 -18.39 -23.32 0.44
N TYR A 147 -19.07 -24.11 -0.40
CA TYR A 147 -20.53 -24.06 -0.58
C TYR A 147 -21.31 -24.95 0.39
N GLU A 148 -20.65 -25.91 1.04
CA GLU A 148 -21.26 -26.79 2.05
C GLU A 148 -21.12 -26.22 3.47
N ARG A 149 -20.20 -25.26 3.65
CA ARG A 149 -20.01 -24.55 4.92
C ARG A 149 -21.24 -23.73 5.26
N ASP A 150 -21.68 -23.85 6.52
CA ASP A 150 -22.68 -22.97 7.06
C ASP A 150 -22.15 -21.52 7.18
N GLU A 151 -23.07 -20.58 7.39
CA GLU A 151 -22.68 -19.18 7.49
C GLU A 151 -21.79 -18.91 8.72
N ASP A 152 -21.96 -19.68 9.80
CA ASP A 152 -21.23 -19.47 11.05
C ASP A 152 -19.78 -19.98 10.99
N THR A 153 -19.51 -21.11 10.33
CA THR A 153 -18.14 -21.56 10.02
C THR A 153 -17.45 -20.58 9.06
N SER A 154 -18.16 -20.11 8.03
CA SER A 154 -17.64 -19.11 7.10
C SER A 154 -17.29 -17.79 7.81
N ARG A 155 -18.13 -17.34 8.74
CA ARG A 155 -17.83 -16.18 9.61
C ARG A 155 -16.65 -16.42 10.53
N THR A 156 -16.47 -17.65 11.02
CA THR A 156 -15.32 -17.99 11.86
C THR A 156 -14.02 -17.88 11.07
N LEU A 157 -13.96 -18.41 9.85
CA LEU A 157 -12.82 -18.23 8.94
C LEU A 157 -12.54 -16.74 8.72
N GLU A 158 -13.58 -15.96 8.40
CA GLU A 158 -13.45 -14.52 8.20
C GLU A 158 -12.91 -13.80 9.46
N ARG A 159 -13.39 -14.14 10.66
CA ARG A 159 -12.93 -13.56 11.93
C ARG A 159 -11.45 -13.84 12.19
N ILE A 160 -10.96 -15.04 11.86
CA ILE A 160 -9.54 -15.38 12.02
C ILE A 160 -8.68 -14.53 11.06
N LEU A 161 -9.11 -14.37 9.80
CA LEU A 161 -8.42 -13.51 8.84
C LEU A 161 -8.43 -12.04 9.26
N ILE A 162 -9.56 -11.53 9.75
CA ILE A 162 -9.66 -10.16 10.29
C ILE A 162 -8.74 -9.99 11.50
N LEU A 163 -8.63 -10.98 12.38
CA LEU A 163 -7.67 -10.94 13.49
C LEU A 163 -6.23 -10.83 12.98
N ALA A 164 -5.83 -11.68 12.03
CA ALA A 164 -4.50 -11.60 11.42
C ALA A 164 -4.24 -10.21 10.82
N ARG A 165 -5.22 -9.68 10.07
CA ARG A 165 -5.18 -8.34 9.49
C ARG A 165 -5.05 -7.26 10.56
N ASN A 166 -5.84 -7.31 11.62
CA ASN A 166 -5.81 -6.36 12.73
C ASN A 166 -4.43 -6.31 13.40
N VAL A 167 -3.86 -7.48 13.72
CA VAL A 167 -2.54 -7.58 14.38
C VAL A 167 -1.45 -7.00 13.49
N LEU A 168 -1.45 -7.30 12.20
CA LEU A 168 -0.48 -6.75 11.26
C LEU A 168 -0.67 -5.23 11.04
N ALA A 169 -1.92 -4.74 11.05
CA ALA A 169 -2.26 -3.34 10.85
C ALA A 169 -1.79 -2.40 11.97
N VAL A 170 -1.51 -2.92 13.17
CA VAL A 170 -1.01 -2.09 14.28
C VAL A 170 0.27 -1.35 13.86
N PRO A 171 0.29 0.00 13.95
CA PRO A 171 1.41 0.80 13.47
C PRO A 171 2.65 0.62 14.36
N SER A 172 3.84 0.66 13.76
CA SER A 172 5.12 0.58 14.48
C SER A 172 5.45 1.95 15.09
N ASP A 173 5.92 2.00 16.35
CA ASP A 173 6.38 3.25 16.98
C ASP A 173 7.90 3.40 16.82
N ALA A 174 8.32 4.08 15.77
CA ALA A 174 9.74 4.32 15.49
C ALA A 174 10.46 5.14 16.59
N GLU A 175 9.74 6.01 17.32
CA GLU A 175 10.34 6.83 18.39
C GLU A 175 10.52 6.02 19.69
N TYR A 176 9.61 5.09 19.96
CA TYR A 176 9.69 4.16 21.08
C TYR A 176 10.68 3.02 20.83
N GLU A 177 10.64 2.39 19.66
CA GLU A 177 11.50 1.24 19.35
C GLU A 177 12.98 1.63 19.26
N ARG A 178 13.31 2.80 18.69
CA ARG A 178 14.70 3.29 18.51
C ARG A 178 15.67 2.26 17.91
N ARG A 179 15.15 1.32 17.11
CA ARG A 179 15.92 0.23 16.51
C ARG A 179 16.48 0.63 15.15
N PRO A 180 17.79 0.46 14.89
CA PRO A 180 18.37 0.69 13.56
C PRO A 180 17.85 -0.35 12.54
N ASP A 181 18.10 -0.11 11.25
CA ASP A 181 17.86 -1.09 10.19
C ASP A 181 18.56 -2.43 10.48
N ASN A 182 17.95 -3.55 10.06
CA ASN A 182 18.34 -4.94 10.33
C ASN A 182 18.17 -5.44 11.77
N ASP A 183 17.61 -4.65 12.69
CA ASP A 183 17.22 -5.13 14.02
C ASP A 183 15.77 -5.68 14.02
N VAL A 184 15.48 -6.64 14.88
CA VAL A 184 14.20 -7.34 14.97
C VAL A 184 13.13 -6.39 15.53
N THR A 185 12.11 -6.06 14.75
CA THR A 185 10.93 -5.30 15.23
C THR A 185 9.88 -6.22 15.85
N VAL A 186 8.89 -5.65 16.55
CA VAL A 186 7.72 -6.45 16.98
C VAL A 186 6.98 -7.01 15.76
N HIS A 187 6.93 -6.25 14.66
CA HIS A 187 6.34 -6.71 13.41
C HIS A 187 7.09 -7.92 12.82
N ASP A 188 8.42 -7.87 12.74
CA ASP A 188 9.27 -9.00 12.31
C ASP A 188 9.04 -10.24 13.18
N LYS A 189 8.87 -10.08 14.50
CA LYS A 189 8.58 -11.20 15.41
C LYS A 189 7.22 -11.85 15.11
N VAL A 190 6.18 -11.05 14.88
CA VAL A 190 4.85 -11.57 14.50
C VAL A 190 4.93 -12.31 13.17
N LEU A 191 5.61 -11.72 12.19
CA LEU A 191 5.84 -12.34 10.87
C LEU A 191 6.56 -13.69 11.00
N TRP A 192 7.60 -13.74 11.83
CA TRP A 192 8.33 -14.98 12.09
C TRP A 192 7.49 -16.02 12.84
N ALA A 193 6.63 -15.59 13.77
CA ALA A 193 5.71 -16.47 14.50
C ALA A 193 4.65 -17.08 13.55
N MET A 194 4.09 -16.27 12.64
CA MET A 194 3.19 -16.75 11.58
C MET A 194 3.87 -17.78 10.67
N HIS A 195 5.10 -17.50 10.24
CA HIS A 195 5.87 -18.41 9.39
C HIS A 195 6.18 -19.74 10.09
N LYS A 196 6.58 -19.70 11.37
CA LYS A 196 6.78 -20.93 12.18
C LYS A 196 5.53 -21.80 12.30
N ALA A 197 4.36 -21.16 12.36
CA ALA A 197 3.07 -21.85 12.41
C ALA A 197 2.53 -22.25 11.02
N ARG A 198 3.23 -21.89 9.92
CA ARG A 198 2.81 -22.11 8.52
C ARG A 198 1.52 -21.37 8.14
N MET A 199 1.24 -20.25 8.81
CA MET A 199 0.07 -19.40 8.49
C MET A 199 0.20 -18.74 7.11
N ASP A 200 1.42 -18.42 6.70
CA ASP A 200 1.76 -17.91 5.37
C ASP A 200 1.39 -18.88 4.25
N GLU A 201 1.61 -20.18 4.45
CA GLU A 201 1.17 -21.20 3.48
C GLU A 201 -0.35 -21.29 3.37
N ILE A 202 -1.08 -21.13 4.49
CA ILE A 202 -2.55 -21.05 4.49
C ILE A 202 -3.02 -19.84 3.69
N PHE A 203 -2.36 -18.68 3.83
CA PHE A 203 -2.69 -17.51 3.02
C PHE A 203 -2.48 -17.75 1.53
N LEU A 204 -1.38 -18.41 1.13
CA LEU A 204 -1.12 -18.79 -0.26
C LEU A 204 -2.16 -19.79 -0.79
N TYR A 205 -2.55 -20.78 0.03
CA TYR A 205 -3.59 -21.74 -0.33
C TYR A 205 -4.92 -21.04 -0.59
N ILE A 206 -5.36 -20.16 0.31
CA ILE A 206 -6.60 -19.39 0.13
C ILE A 206 -6.49 -18.50 -1.12
N ALA A 207 -5.35 -17.85 -1.36
CA ALA A 207 -5.16 -16.97 -2.52
C ALA A 207 -5.19 -17.70 -3.87
N SER A 208 -4.76 -18.96 -3.89
CA SER A 208 -4.73 -19.80 -5.10
C SER A 208 -6.02 -20.58 -5.34
N SER A 209 -6.88 -20.71 -4.32
CA SER A 209 -8.14 -21.45 -4.41
C SER A 209 -9.30 -20.57 -4.87
N GLU A 210 -9.78 -20.82 -6.09
CA GLU A 210 -10.99 -20.13 -6.63
C GLU A 210 -12.25 -20.34 -5.78
N LYS A 211 -12.28 -21.38 -4.94
CA LYS A 211 -13.42 -21.66 -4.04
C LYS A 211 -13.54 -20.64 -2.92
N GLU A 212 -12.46 -19.91 -2.59
CA GLU A 212 -12.38 -18.99 -1.44
C GLU A 212 -12.37 -17.50 -1.84
N GLN A 213 -12.87 -17.18 -3.04
CA GLN A 213 -12.91 -15.82 -3.59
C GLN A 213 -13.58 -14.76 -2.69
N GLN A 214 -14.44 -15.17 -1.74
CA GLN A 214 -15.13 -14.25 -0.85
C GLN A 214 -14.19 -13.56 0.15
N VAL A 215 -13.09 -14.22 0.54
CA VAL A 215 -12.12 -13.71 1.53
C VAL A 215 -10.89 -13.07 0.90
N TYR A 216 -10.83 -12.97 -0.44
CA TYR A 216 -9.69 -12.44 -1.17
C TYR A 216 -9.31 -11.00 -0.79
N MET A 217 -10.29 -10.16 -0.46
CA MET A 217 -10.02 -8.82 0.06
C MET A 217 -9.18 -8.89 1.35
N HIS A 218 -9.56 -9.76 2.30
CA HIS A 218 -8.84 -9.94 3.55
C HIS A 218 -7.41 -10.44 3.31
N ILE A 219 -7.24 -11.41 2.40
CA ILE A 219 -5.92 -11.91 2.02
C ILE A 219 -5.05 -10.79 1.43
N LEU A 220 -5.60 -9.96 0.54
CA LEU A 220 -4.85 -8.85 -0.03
C LEU A 220 -4.42 -7.82 1.02
N GLU A 221 -5.29 -7.50 1.97
CA GLU A 221 -4.94 -6.63 3.10
C GLU A 221 -3.83 -7.23 3.97
N ILE A 222 -3.94 -8.52 4.32
CA ILE A 222 -2.95 -9.26 5.11
C ILE A 222 -1.60 -9.25 4.41
N VAL A 223 -1.55 -9.65 3.14
CA VAL A 223 -0.32 -9.68 2.34
C VAL A 223 0.31 -8.30 2.24
N SER A 224 -0.50 -7.27 2.02
CA SER A 224 -0.01 -5.90 1.96
C SER A 224 0.60 -5.45 3.29
N LEU A 225 -0.01 -5.85 4.40
CA LEU A 225 0.48 -5.53 5.73
C LEU A 225 1.70 -6.36 6.14
N MET A 226 1.85 -7.59 5.65
CA MET A 226 3.05 -8.41 5.84
C MET A 226 4.28 -7.75 5.18
N LEU A 227 4.06 -7.09 4.04
CA LEU A 227 5.11 -6.54 3.19
C LEU A 227 5.27 -5.01 3.34
N ARG A 228 4.49 -4.36 4.22
CA ARG A 228 4.39 -2.90 4.32
C ARG A 228 5.72 -2.18 4.61
N GLU A 229 6.60 -2.82 5.39
CA GLU A 229 7.90 -2.27 5.78
C GLU A 229 9.00 -2.60 4.75
N GLN A 230 8.73 -3.47 3.77
CA GLN A 230 9.72 -3.93 2.79
C GLN A 230 9.78 -3.04 1.55
N ASN A 231 10.98 -2.85 1.02
CA ASN A 231 11.18 -2.27 -0.30
C ASN A 231 11.25 -3.40 -1.36
N PRO A 232 10.36 -3.43 -2.38
CA PRO A 232 10.24 -4.56 -3.32
C PRO A 232 11.54 -4.85 -4.07
N SER A 233 12.20 -3.78 -4.55
CA SER A 233 13.45 -3.88 -5.30
C SER A 233 14.59 -4.48 -4.47
N THR A 234 14.63 -4.20 -3.16
CA THR A 234 15.64 -4.75 -2.26
C THR A 234 15.33 -6.18 -1.84
N LEU A 235 14.05 -6.50 -1.61
CA LEU A 235 13.58 -7.84 -1.26
C LEU A 235 13.85 -8.83 -2.39
N ALA A 236 13.57 -8.44 -3.64
CA ALA A 236 13.85 -9.25 -4.84
C ALA A 236 15.33 -9.67 -4.95
N LYS A 237 16.24 -8.78 -4.56
CA LYS A 237 17.70 -8.98 -4.63
C LYS A 237 18.28 -9.68 -3.41
N SER A 238 17.46 -10.00 -2.40
CA SER A 238 17.93 -10.71 -1.21
C SER A 238 18.23 -12.17 -1.59
N GLU A 239 19.48 -12.60 -1.51
CA GLU A 239 19.92 -13.96 -1.85
C GLU A 239 20.25 -14.79 -0.60
N VAL A 240 20.23 -16.12 -0.71
CA VAL A 240 20.44 -17.09 0.39
C VAL A 240 21.76 -16.87 1.14
N GLN A 241 22.76 -16.28 0.48
CA GLN A 241 23.95 -15.76 1.13
C GLN A 241 23.97 -14.25 0.96
N ARG A 242 24.27 -13.52 2.04
CA ARG A 242 24.58 -12.09 1.97
C ARG A 242 25.73 -11.92 0.98
N SER A 243 25.42 -11.43 -0.23
CA SER A 243 26.40 -11.35 -1.29
C SER A 243 27.58 -10.51 -0.80
N PHE A 244 28.80 -10.87 -1.22
CA PHE A 244 30.00 -10.06 -0.96
C PHE A 244 29.75 -8.59 -1.36
N SER A 245 28.99 -8.38 -2.44
CA SER A 245 28.55 -7.07 -2.91
C SER A 245 27.62 -6.34 -1.95
N GLU A 246 26.69 -7.00 -1.26
CA GLU A 246 25.82 -6.35 -0.27
C GLU A 246 26.63 -5.91 0.96
N LYS A 247 27.59 -6.73 1.40
CA LYS A 247 28.50 -6.35 2.50
C LYS A 247 29.36 -5.14 2.12
N GLU A 248 29.99 -5.18 0.96
CA GLU A 248 30.84 -4.11 0.46
C GLU A 248 30.04 -2.80 0.31
N LYS A 249 28.82 -2.84 -0.25
CA LYS A 249 27.94 -1.67 -0.34
C LYS A 249 27.52 -1.13 1.02
N ASP A 250 27.15 -1.99 1.96
CA ASP A 250 26.77 -1.55 3.30
C ASP A 250 27.98 -0.92 4.04
N GLU A 251 29.19 -1.47 3.84
CA GLU A 251 30.44 -0.89 4.36
C GLU A 251 30.74 0.46 3.72
N GLU A 252 30.60 0.59 2.39
CA GLU A 252 30.76 1.85 1.66
C GLU A 252 29.75 2.91 2.10
N GLU A 253 28.47 2.55 2.25
CA GLU A 253 27.43 3.46 2.74
C GLU A 253 27.74 3.91 4.18
N LEU A 254 28.15 2.99 5.05
CA LEU A 254 28.53 3.31 6.43
C LEU A 254 29.75 4.25 6.47
N LEU A 255 30.75 4.00 5.63
CA LEU A 255 31.91 4.88 5.47
C LEU A 255 31.49 6.26 4.95
N ALA A 256 30.59 6.33 3.97
CA ALA A 256 30.07 7.58 3.44
C ALA A 256 29.31 8.38 4.51
N PHE A 257 28.46 7.73 5.31
CA PHE A 257 27.77 8.36 6.45
C PHE A 257 28.77 8.86 7.49
N ARG A 258 29.76 8.05 7.86
CA ARG A 258 30.83 8.45 8.78
C ARG A 258 31.60 9.65 8.26
N GLN A 259 31.96 9.65 6.98
CA GLN A 259 32.64 10.78 6.35
C GLN A 259 31.77 12.04 6.31
N ALA A 260 30.48 11.91 6.01
CA ALA A 260 29.54 13.03 6.03
C ALA A 260 29.36 13.60 7.45
N GLU A 261 29.30 12.74 8.46
CA GLU A 261 29.25 13.15 9.87
C GLU A 261 30.54 13.87 10.28
N ILE A 262 31.71 13.33 9.91
CA ILE A 262 33.00 13.97 10.14
C ILE A 262 33.06 15.34 9.44
N LYS A 263 32.67 15.43 8.16
CA LYS A 263 32.61 16.70 7.42
C LYS A 263 31.66 17.69 8.08
N SER A 264 30.50 17.24 8.55
CA SER A 264 29.53 18.08 9.28
C SER A 264 30.09 18.56 10.61
N LYS A 265 30.73 17.68 11.39
CA LYS A 265 31.44 18.04 12.63
C LYS A 265 32.57 19.03 12.36
N GLN A 266 33.40 18.78 11.34
CA GLN A 266 34.46 19.69 10.92
C GLN A 266 33.91 21.06 10.47
N LEU A 267 32.79 21.09 9.74
CA LEU A 267 32.12 22.34 9.36
C LEU A 267 31.57 23.08 10.58
N LYS A 268 30.99 22.37 11.56
CA LYS A 268 30.56 22.97 12.83
C LYS A 268 31.76 23.53 13.58
N VAL A 269 32.82 22.74 13.75
CA VAL A 269 34.06 23.18 14.39
C VAL A 269 34.64 24.40 13.66
N LYS A 270 34.81 24.37 12.34
CA LYS A 270 35.27 25.55 11.56
C LYS A 270 34.35 26.77 11.71
N LYS A 271 33.03 26.57 11.76
CA LYS A 271 32.05 27.66 11.96
C LYS A 271 32.16 28.31 13.34
N TYR A 272 32.52 27.55 14.39
CA TYR A 272 32.50 28.02 15.77
C TYR A 272 33.91 28.23 16.38
N ALA A 273 34.95 27.61 15.85
CA ALA A 273 36.34 27.70 16.32
C ALA A 273 37.01 29.04 15.99
N GLY A 274 36.49 29.77 14.99
CA GLY A 274 36.96 31.12 14.63
C GLY A 274 36.31 32.26 15.42
N THR A 275 35.34 31.98 16.29
CA THR A 275 34.64 33.00 17.08
C THR A 275 35.50 33.39 18.29
N ARG A 276 36.61 34.10 18.03
CA ARG A 276 37.28 34.87 19.10
C ARG A 276 36.22 35.80 19.69
N HIS A 277 36.17 35.94 21.01
CA HIS A 277 35.18 36.72 21.77
C HIS A 277 35.10 38.23 21.44
N PHE A 278 35.74 38.68 20.35
CA PHE A 278 35.74 40.05 19.86
C PHE A 278 34.81 40.18 18.65
N GLY A 279 33.56 40.57 18.91
CA GLY A 279 32.58 40.91 17.88
C GLY A 279 32.88 42.28 17.27
N GLY A 280 33.71 42.33 16.23
CA GLY A 280 33.94 43.55 15.47
C GLY A 280 32.62 44.12 14.93
N THR A 281 32.42 45.42 15.12
CA THR A 281 31.25 46.15 14.63
C THR A 281 31.67 46.99 13.45
N TYR A 282 31.10 46.70 12.28
CA TYR A 282 31.41 47.35 11.01
C TYR A 282 30.22 48.22 10.59
N VAL A 283 30.50 49.36 9.96
CA VAL A 283 29.48 50.20 9.31
C VAL A 283 29.57 49.97 7.81
N MET A 284 28.50 49.45 7.21
CA MET A 284 28.45 49.19 5.77
C MET A 284 27.91 50.42 5.05
N LYS A 285 28.81 51.14 4.37
CA LYS A 285 28.45 52.31 3.56
C LYS A 285 27.66 51.88 2.32
N GLY A 286 26.57 52.59 2.02
CA GLY A 286 25.73 52.34 0.84
C GLY A 286 24.58 51.36 1.03
N VAL A 287 24.46 50.73 2.21
CA VAL A 287 23.29 49.94 2.60
C VAL A 287 22.62 50.65 3.77
N LYS A 288 21.45 51.24 3.52
CA LYS A 288 20.66 51.92 4.55
C LYS A 288 19.91 50.90 5.42
N ALA A 289 19.87 51.14 6.72
CA ALA A 289 19.03 50.39 7.65
C ALA A 289 17.55 50.78 7.48
N ALA A 290 16.66 50.41 8.42
CA ALA A 290 15.23 50.79 8.40
C ALA A 290 14.97 52.32 8.58
N GLY A 291 15.98 53.16 8.32
CA GLY A 291 15.98 54.63 8.30
C GLY A 291 17.17 55.13 7.48
N ASP A 292 17.49 56.43 7.52
CA ASP A 292 18.51 57.05 6.65
C ASP A 292 19.98 56.82 7.08
N LYS A 293 20.21 55.92 8.03
CA LYS A 293 21.54 55.61 8.59
C LYS A 293 22.14 54.36 7.94
N ASP A 294 23.46 54.34 7.80
CA ASP A 294 24.22 53.19 7.32
C ASP A 294 24.03 51.95 8.23
N LEU A 295 24.03 50.77 7.63
CA LEU A 295 23.78 49.50 8.32
C LEU A 295 24.97 49.07 9.18
N ILE A 296 24.68 48.67 10.42
CA ILE A 296 25.66 48.12 11.36
C ILE A 296 25.74 46.59 11.17
N PHE A 297 26.95 46.06 10.96
CA PHE A 297 27.23 44.65 10.74
C PHE A 297 28.17 44.09 11.81
N HIS A 298 27.72 43.07 12.53
CA HIS A 298 28.46 42.47 13.66
C HIS A 298 29.11 41.11 13.33
N LYS A 299 29.20 40.73 12.06
CA LYS A 299 29.75 39.44 11.62
C LYS A 299 31.11 39.64 10.92
N PRO A 300 31.93 38.58 10.80
CA PRO A 300 33.22 38.67 10.11
C PRO A 300 33.07 39.14 8.66
N LEU A 301 34.06 39.89 8.16
CA LEU A 301 34.06 40.51 6.82
C LEU A 301 33.86 39.49 5.67
N ASP A 302 34.32 38.24 5.82
CA ASP A 302 34.06 37.16 4.84
C ASP A 302 32.57 36.93 4.57
N LYS A 303 31.70 37.22 5.54
CA LYS A 303 30.25 37.11 5.40
C LYS A 303 29.58 38.40 4.95
N ALA A 304 30.32 39.51 4.85
CA ALA A 304 29.82 40.78 4.35
C ALA A 304 29.67 40.79 2.83
N VAL A 305 30.49 40.00 2.12
CA VAL A 305 30.45 39.87 0.64
C VAL A 305 29.19 39.13 0.18
N ASN A 306 28.74 38.12 0.93
CA ASN A 306 27.52 37.35 0.66
C ASN A 306 26.40 37.72 1.66
N MET A 307 26.05 39.00 1.71
CA MET A 307 25.08 39.52 2.67
C MET A 307 23.64 39.13 2.30
N GLU A 308 23.14 38.06 2.93
CA GLU A 308 21.72 37.74 2.93
C GLU A 308 21.00 38.42 4.12
N PHE A 309 20.15 39.40 3.84
CA PHE A 309 19.31 40.10 4.82
C PHE A 309 18.25 39.20 5.52
N ASN A 310 18.20 37.91 5.16
CA ASN A 310 17.30 36.94 5.75
C ASN A 310 17.95 36.18 6.92
N PHE A 311 19.26 36.31 7.14
CA PHE A 311 19.94 35.69 8.28
C PHE A 311 19.48 36.31 9.60
N GLY A 312 18.71 35.56 10.38
CA GLY A 312 18.21 35.98 11.70
C GLY A 312 16.74 36.37 11.71
N LYS A 313 16.08 36.49 10.55
CA LYS A 313 14.62 36.58 10.49
C LYS A 313 14.05 35.25 11.01
N LYS A 314 13.28 35.29 12.10
CA LYS A 314 12.52 34.12 12.56
C LYS A 314 11.64 33.67 11.40
N LYS A 315 11.83 32.43 10.93
CA LYS A 315 10.98 31.86 9.86
C LYS A 315 9.52 32.05 10.27
N LYS A 316 8.70 32.64 9.40
CA LYS A 316 7.27 32.81 9.63
C LYS A 316 6.71 31.43 10.00
N LYS A 317 6.16 31.29 11.21
CA LYS A 317 5.52 30.03 11.62
C LYS A 317 4.25 29.90 10.78
N TRP A 318 4.19 28.88 9.92
CA TRP A 318 3.01 28.61 9.14
C TRP A 318 1.94 27.97 10.04
N PRO A 319 0.67 28.41 9.96
CA PRO A 319 -0.45 27.73 10.62
C PRO A 319 -0.43 26.24 10.30
N LYS A 320 -0.74 25.38 11.28
CA LYS A 320 -0.68 23.91 11.12
C LYS A 320 -1.50 23.42 9.91
N ASN A 321 -2.63 24.07 9.62
CA ASN A 321 -3.54 23.73 8.52
C ASN A 321 -3.01 24.06 7.11
N LEU A 322 -1.89 24.80 7.01
CA LEU A 322 -1.21 25.15 5.76
C LEU A 322 0.12 24.39 5.59
N GLN A 323 0.45 23.50 6.52
CA GLN A 323 1.61 22.64 6.41
C GLN A 323 1.30 21.47 5.48
N PRO A 324 2.28 21.01 4.68
CA PRO A 324 2.09 19.81 3.89
C PRO A 324 1.85 18.60 4.79
N LEU A 325 1.00 17.70 4.33
CA LEU A 325 0.79 16.42 5.00
C LEU A 325 2.15 15.73 5.13
N LYS A 326 2.47 15.30 6.35
CA LYS A 326 3.65 14.49 6.60
C LYS A 326 3.28 13.05 6.30
N GLN A 327 3.90 12.47 5.29
CA GLN A 327 3.89 11.04 5.08
C GLN A 327 5.25 10.52 5.56
N VAL A 328 5.22 9.62 6.53
CA VAL A 328 6.40 8.91 7.01
C VAL A 328 6.64 7.76 6.06
N SER A 329 7.87 7.63 5.55
CA SER A 329 8.27 6.43 4.82
C SER A 329 8.41 5.32 5.85
N GLU A 330 7.60 4.28 5.75
CA GLU A 330 7.67 3.10 6.62
C GLU A 330 8.70 2.06 6.12
N GLU A 331 9.43 2.37 5.04
CA GLU A 331 10.46 1.50 4.49
C GLU A 331 11.60 1.28 5.50
N ARG A 332 11.87 0.00 5.79
CA ARG A 332 12.91 -0.49 6.70
C ARG A 332 13.54 -1.76 6.11
N LYS A 333 14.80 -2.03 6.45
CA LYS A 333 15.40 -3.35 6.17
C LYS A 333 15.14 -4.29 7.36
N SER A 334 14.28 -5.31 7.16
CA SER A 334 14.05 -6.37 8.16
C SER A 334 15.23 -7.34 8.25
N THR A 335 15.23 -8.18 9.29
CA THR A 335 16.26 -9.21 9.45
C THR A 335 16.33 -10.16 8.26
N PHE A 336 17.51 -10.75 8.04
CA PHE A 336 17.78 -11.60 6.88
C PHE A 336 16.80 -12.78 6.76
N GLY A 337 16.54 -13.51 7.86
CA GLY A 337 15.60 -14.64 7.86
C GLY A 337 14.19 -14.22 7.47
N VAL A 338 13.73 -13.05 7.95
CA VAL A 338 12.42 -12.49 7.58
C VAL A 338 12.37 -12.12 6.10
N ARG A 339 13.41 -11.47 5.59
CA ARG A 339 13.49 -11.12 4.15
C ARG A 339 13.48 -12.36 3.26
N LEU A 340 14.15 -13.45 3.66
CA LEU A 340 14.22 -14.65 2.85
C LEU A 340 12.85 -15.32 2.69
N PHE A 341 12.12 -15.56 3.78
CA PHE A 341 10.80 -16.20 3.67
C PHE A 341 9.78 -15.25 3.01
N LEU A 342 9.84 -13.94 3.25
CA LEU A 342 8.96 -12.98 2.57
C LEU A 342 9.22 -12.96 1.06
N LYS A 343 10.48 -13.13 0.63
CA LYS A 343 10.83 -13.25 -0.78
C LYS A 343 10.25 -14.54 -1.38
N GLU A 344 10.41 -15.68 -0.71
CA GLU A 344 9.85 -16.97 -1.13
C GLU A 344 8.33 -16.87 -1.26
N PHE A 345 7.66 -16.33 -0.24
CA PHE A 345 6.23 -16.04 -0.26
C PHE A 345 5.81 -15.16 -1.46
N CYS A 346 6.54 -14.09 -1.76
CA CYS A 346 6.24 -13.24 -2.92
C CYS A 346 6.39 -13.97 -4.25
N VAL A 347 7.39 -14.86 -4.38
CA VAL A 347 7.60 -15.67 -5.58
C VAL A 347 6.44 -16.66 -5.75
N ASP A 348 6.05 -17.35 -4.69
CA ASP A 348 4.95 -18.33 -4.74
C ASP A 348 3.60 -17.66 -5.03
N LEU A 349 3.34 -16.49 -4.42
CA LEU A 349 2.13 -15.72 -4.71
C LEU A 349 2.08 -15.28 -6.17
N LEU A 350 3.18 -14.78 -6.72
CA LEU A 350 3.25 -14.34 -8.12
C LEU A 350 3.04 -15.51 -9.10
N ASN A 351 3.60 -16.68 -8.79
CA ASN A 351 3.47 -17.87 -9.64
C ASN A 351 2.08 -18.52 -9.57
N GLY A 352 1.43 -18.52 -8.40
CA GLY A 352 0.23 -19.33 -8.16
C GLY A 352 -1.08 -18.57 -7.99
N ALA A 353 -1.05 -17.29 -7.57
CA ALA A 353 -2.26 -16.64 -7.05
C ALA A 353 -2.47 -15.18 -7.47
N TYR A 354 -1.43 -14.45 -7.88
CA TYR A 354 -1.50 -13.01 -8.10
C TYR A 354 -2.56 -12.60 -9.13
N ASN A 355 -2.56 -13.20 -10.32
CA ASN A 355 -3.51 -12.83 -11.38
C ASN A 355 -4.97 -13.10 -10.97
N PRO A 356 -5.37 -14.31 -10.51
CA PRO A 356 -6.74 -14.54 -10.02
C PRO A 356 -7.15 -13.63 -8.86
N LEU A 357 -6.23 -13.42 -7.89
CA LEU A 357 -6.47 -12.59 -6.72
C LEU A 357 -6.77 -11.14 -7.14
N MET A 358 -5.90 -10.54 -7.96
CA MET A 358 -6.05 -9.15 -8.40
C MET A 358 -7.30 -8.95 -9.26
N ARG A 359 -7.59 -9.89 -10.16
CA ARG A 359 -8.80 -9.86 -11.00
C ARG A 359 -10.05 -9.80 -10.13
N ARG A 360 -10.15 -10.71 -9.17
CA ARG A 360 -11.33 -10.82 -8.34
C ARG A 360 -11.48 -9.64 -7.38
N VAL A 361 -10.37 -9.14 -6.84
CA VAL A 361 -10.41 -7.93 -6.00
C VAL A 361 -10.87 -6.73 -6.82
N LYS A 362 -10.36 -6.53 -8.03
CA LYS A 362 -10.80 -5.46 -8.94
C LYS A 362 -12.31 -5.53 -9.17
N ASP A 363 -12.84 -6.72 -9.48
CA ASP A 363 -14.29 -6.96 -9.64
C ASP A 363 -15.10 -6.58 -8.39
N ILE A 364 -14.61 -6.89 -7.18
CA ILE A 364 -15.29 -6.56 -5.92
C ILE A 364 -15.35 -5.04 -5.72
N ILE A 365 -14.26 -4.34 -6.04
CA ILE A 365 -14.16 -2.88 -5.93
C ILE A 365 -15.08 -2.20 -6.94
N GLU A 366 -15.05 -2.60 -8.21
CA GLU A 366 -15.88 -2.01 -9.27
C GLU A 366 -17.39 -2.19 -9.01
N ARG A 367 -17.78 -3.32 -8.41
CA ARG A 367 -19.18 -3.59 -8.04
C ARG A 367 -19.63 -2.85 -6.78
N GLY A 368 -18.74 -2.09 -6.12
CA GLY A 368 -19.04 -1.36 -4.89
C GLY A 368 -19.41 -2.27 -3.71
N LYS A 369 -19.00 -3.54 -3.75
CA LYS A 369 -19.26 -4.53 -2.69
C LYS A 369 -18.10 -4.61 -1.67
N SER A 370 -17.12 -3.73 -1.78
CA SER A 370 -15.96 -3.74 -0.88
C SER A 370 -16.33 -3.21 0.51
N ASN A 371 -16.24 -4.08 1.51
CA ASN A 371 -16.21 -3.70 2.92
C ASN A 371 -14.78 -3.28 3.38
N GLY A 372 -13.77 -3.52 2.53
CA GLY A 372 -12.34 -3.28 2.83
C GLY A 372 -11.78 -2.01 2.17
N ASP A 373 -10.56 -1.65 2.53
CA ASP A 373 -9.91 -0.45 1.98
C ASP A 373 -9.33 -0.73 0.59
N GLU A 374 -9.93 -0.13 -0.44
CA GLU A 374 -9.51 -0.24 -1.84
C GLU A 374 -8.04 0.17 -2.07
N SER A 375 -7.47 0.95 -1.15
CA SER A 375 -6.09 1.43 -1.23
C SER A 375 -5.05 0.29 -1.26
N TYR A 376 -5.38 -0.87 -0.68
CA TYR A 376 -4.51 -2.04 -0.68
C TYR A 376 -4.34 -2.66 -2.07
N TYR A 377 -5.34 -2.55 -2.95
CA TYR A 377 -5.21 -2.99 -4.35
C TYR A 377 -4.09 -2.24 -5.08
N PHE A 378 -4.08 -0.91 -4.99
CA PHE A 378 -3.06 -0.08 -5.63
C PHE A 378 -1.69 -0.26 -4.98
N TRP A 379 -1.66 -0.45 -3.65
CA TRP A 379 -0.42 -0.76 -2.95
C TRP A 379 0.17 -2.10 -3.43
N ALA A 380 -0.63 -3.16 -3.47
CA ALA A 380 -0.20 -4.49 -3.89
C ALA A 380 0.22 -4.49 -5.37
N MET A 381 -0.54 -3.81 -6.22
CA MET A 381 -0.20 -3.62 -7.63
C MET A 381 1.19 -2.98 -7.78
N LYS A 382 1.45 -1.86 -7.11
CA LYS A 382 2.78 -1.22 -7.10
C LYS A 382 3.85 -2.19 -6.59
N PHE A 383 3.61 -2.84 -5.46
CA PHE A 383 4.62 -3.67 -4.79
C PHE A 383 5.03 -4.87 -5.66
N PHE A 384 4.06 -5.66 -6.11
CA PHE A 384 4.31 -6.92 -6.83
C PHE A 384 4.81 -6.69 -8.25
N MET A 385 4.36 -5.63 -8.93
CA MET A 385 4.91 -5.27 -10.23
C MET A 385 6.38 -4.81 -10.12
N GLU A 386 6.70 -3.98 -9.12
CA GLU A 386 8.09 -3.56 -8.87
C GLU A 386 8.99 -4.74 -8.46
N PHE A 387 8.46 -5.67 -7.65
CA PHE A 387 9.15 -6.90 -7.27
C PHE A 387 9.43 -7.78 -8.49
N ASN A 388 8.42 -8.05 -9.32
CA ASN A 388 8.56 -8.83 -10.55
C ASN A 388 9.59 -8.20 -11.51
N ARG A 389 9.56 -6.87 -11.67
CA ARG A 389 10.55 -6.13 -12.47
C ARG A 389 11.98 -6.26 -11.96
N SER A 390 12.17 -6.44 -10.65
CA SER A 390 13.49 -6.49 -10.01
C SER A 390 14.03 -7.90 -9.78
N TYR A 391 13.17 -8.92 -9.78
CA TYR A 391 13.52 -10.32 -9.51
C TYR A 391 13.84 -11.08 -10.82
N ASN A 392 12.81 -11.59 -11.50
CA ASN A 392 12.90 -12.29 -12.78
C ASN A 392 11.74 -11.83 -13.64
N PHE A 393 11.93 -10.73 -14.36
CA PHE A 393 10.85 -10.05 -15.07
C PHE A 393 10.11 -10.98 -16.04
N GLN A 394 8.90 -11.39 -15.65
CA GLN A 394 8.02 -12.21 -16.46
C GLN A 394 6.66 -11.55 -16.57
N VAL A 395 6.26 -11.20 -17.80
CA VAL A 395 5.00 -10.51 -18.07
C VAL A 395 3.79 -11.37 -17.72
N LYS A 396 3.90 -12.70 -17.89
CA LYS A 396 2.85 -13.69 -17.61
C LYS A 396 2.35 -13.63 -16.16
N LEU A 397 3.25 -13.38 -15.21
CA LEU A 397 2.92 -13.37 -13.78
C LEU A 397 2.10 -12.13 -13.34
N VAL A 398 2.10 -11.08 -14.16
CA VAL A 398 1.43 -9.79 -13.85
C VAL A 398 0.52 -9.34 -14.98
N SER A 399 0.05 -10.28 -15.81
CA SER A 399 -0.75 -9.98 -16.99
C SER A 399 -2.10 -9.35 -16.66
N GLU A 400 -2.71 -9.71 -15.53
CA GLU A 400 -4.01 -9.15 -15.09
C GLU A 400 -3.93 -7.63 -14.87
N THR A 401 -2.89 -7.19 -14.15
CA THR A 401 -2.71 -5.78 -13.81
C THR A 401 -2.13 -4.98 -14.98
N LEU A 402 -1.56 -5.65 -15.99
CA LEU A 402 -0.99 -5.04 -17.19
C LEU A 402 -1.96 -5.06 -18.38
N SER A 403 -3.12 -4.43 -18.19
CA SER A 403 -4.18 -4.32 -19.20
C SER A 403 -4.69 -2.88 -19.33
N ILE A 404 -5.33 -2.56 -20.45
CA ILE A 404 -5.92 -1.21 -20.67
C ILE A 404 -7.05 -0.95 -19.69
N GLU A 405 -7.79 -1.98 -19.31
CA GLU A 405 -8.83 -1.89 -18.30
C GLU A 405 -8.25 -1.46 -16.96
N THR A 406 -7.05 -1.92 -16.60
CA THR A 406 -6.38 -1.49 -15.37
C THR A 406 -5.91 -0.04 -15.46
N PHE A 407 -5.43 0.42 -16.63
CA PHE A 407 -5.17 1.85 -16.87
C PHE A 407 -6.43 2.71 -16.68
N HIS A 408 -7.56 2.25 -17.23
CA HIS A 408 -8.86 2.91 -17.06
C HIS A 408 -9.29 2.95 -15.61
N PHE A 409 -9.23 1.81 -14.92
CA PHE A 409 -9.61 1.66 -13.52
C PHE A 409 -8.83 2.62 -12.61
N ILE A 410 -7.51 2.70 -12.77
CA ILE A 410 -6.67 3.65 -11.99
C ILE A 410 -7.06 5.10 -12.28
N GLN A 411 -7.31 5.45 -13.54
CA GLN A 411 -7.73 6.81 -13.92
C GLN A 411 -9.07 7.16 -13.27
N THR A 412 -10.08 6.31 -13.41
CA THR A 412 -11.42 6.54 -12.84
C THR A 412 -11.36 6.69 -11.31
N GLN A 413 -10.53 5.90 -10.64
CA GLN A 413 -10.36 5.99 -9.19
C GLN A 413 -9.62 7.27 -8.76
N LEU A 414 -8.61 7.71 -9.51
CA LEU A 414 -7.94 8.99 -9.27
C LEU A 414 -8.90 10.19 -9.43
N GLU A 415 -9.78 10.16 -10.43
CA GLU A 415 -10.80 11.18 -10.63
C GLU A 415 -11.84 11.17 -9.50
N ASN A 416 -12.37 9.99 -9.16
CA ASN A 416 -13.33 9.81 -8.07
C ASN A 416 -12.78 10.32 -6.73
N TRP A 417 -11.56 9.94 -6.35
CA TRP A 417 -10.97 10.39 -5.10
C TRP A 417 -10.59 11.87 -5.10
N ASN A 418 -10.28 12.45 -6.27
CA ASN A 418 -10.12 13.88 -6.39
C ASN A 418 -11.43 14.63 -6.12
N ASP A 419 -12.54 14.14 -6.68
CA ASP A 419 -13.87 14.72 -6.47
C ASP A 419 -14.33 14.55 -5.00
N LEU A 420 -14.10 13.38 -4.39
CA LEU A 420 -14.36 13.15 -2.97
C LEU A 420 -13.48 14.02 -2.06
N MET A 421 -12.23 14.28 -2.43
CA MET A 421 -11.37 15.22 -1.69
C MET A 421 -11.86 16.68 -1.80
N MET A 422 -12.58 17.03 -2.87
CA MET A 422 -13.18 18.35 -3.03
C MET A 422 -14.46 18.51 -2.20
N THR A 423 -15.27 17.45 -2.06
CA THR A 423 -16.53 17.45 -1.32
C THR A 423 -16.34 17.20 0.18
N ASP A 424 -15.53 16.20 0.57
CA ASP A 424 -15.27 15.82 1.96
C ASP A 424 -13.97 16.44 2.49
N GLN A 425 -14.10 17.63 3.07
CA GLN A 425 -12.98 18.35 3.67
C GLN A 425 -12.46 17.74 4.98
N LYS A 426 -13.19 16.79 5.60
CA LYS A 426 -12.77 16.16 6.86
C LYS A 426 -11.76 15.03 6.61
N LYS A 427 -11.95 14.26 5.53
CA LYS A 427 -11.12 13.09 5.18
C LYS A 427 -10.02 13.38 4.15
N ILE A 428 -9.56 14.63 4.01
CA ILE A 428 -8.51 15.01 3.03
C ILE A 428 -7.27 14.12 3.12
N ALA A 429 -6.80 13.78 4.33
CA ALA A 429 -5.62 12.94 4.50
C ALA A 429 -5.81 11.51 3.97
N LEU A 430 -7.01 10.94 4.12
CA LEU A 430 -7.36 9.62 3.61
C LEU A 430 -7.35 9.63 2.07
N TRP A 431 -8.08 10.56 1.46
CA TRP A 431 -8.17 10.69 0.00
C TRP A 431 -6.80 10.97 -0.62
N SER A 432 -5.99 11.82 0.02
CA SER A 432 -4.61 12.10 -0.39
C SER A 432 -3.73 10.85 -0.37
N ARG A 433 -3.83 10.02 0.67
CA ARG A 433 -3.11 8.73 0.75
C ARG A 433 -3.55 7.78 -0.37
N ARG A 434 -4.86 7.63 -0.60
CA ARG A 434 -5.41 6.79 -1.66
C ARG A 434 -4.91 7.23 -3.04
N MET A 435 -5.07 8.51 -3.37
CA MET A 435 -4.57 9.09 -4.63
C MET A 435 -3.07 8.86 -4.82
N HIS A 436 -2.28 8.98 -3.75
CA HIS A 436 -0.85 8.71 -3.83
C HIS A 436 -0.53 7.26 -4.18
N LEU A 437 -1.25 6.29 -3.58
CA LEU A 437 -1.06 4.88 -3.90
C LEU A 437 -1.45 4.56 -5.35
N ALA A 438 -2.57 5.11 -5.85
CA ALA A 438 -2.95 4.94 -7.25
C ALA A 438 -1.94 5.59 -8.21
N LEU A 439 -1.41 6.77 -7.90
CA LEU A 439 -0.36 7.40 -8.69
C LEU A 439 0.91 6.53 -8.75
N LYS A 440 1.31 5.93 -7.62
CA LYS A 440 2.45 5.01 -7.61
C LYS A 440 2.19 3.72 -8.41
N ALA A 441 0.97 3.18 -8.35
CA ALA A 441 0.58 2.05 -9.20
C ALA A 441 0.64 2.43 -10.69
N TYR A 442 0.15 3.62 -11.07
CA TYR A 442 0.27 4.14 -12.43
C TYR A 442 1.72 4.33 -12.87
N GLN A 443 2.59 4.83 -11.98
CA GLN A 443 4.02 4.96 -12.24
C GLN A 443 4.65 3.59 -12.54
N GLU A 444 4.32 2.56 -11.76
CA GLU A 444 4.87 1.23 -11.95
C GLU A 444 4.36 0.54 -13.23
N LEU A 445 3.11 0.80 -13.66
CA LEU A 445 2.64 0.41 -15.00
C LEU A 445 3.53 0.97 -16.11
N LEU A 446 3.85 2.27 -16.04
CA LEU A 446 4.69 2.93 -17.04
C LEU A 446 6.12 2.39 -17.03
N LEU A 447 6.67 2.11 -15.84
CA LEU A 447 8.00 1.49 -15.71
C LEU A 447 8.01 0.06 -16.25
N THR A 448 6.95 -0.72 -15.99
CA THR A 448 6.78 -2.07 -16.55
C THR A 448 6.74 -2.03 -18.07
N LEU A 449 5.98 -1.11 -18.67
CA LEU A 449 5.97 -0.89 -20.13
C LEU A 449 7.35 -0.46 -20.68
N CYS A 450 8.15 0.25 -19.89
CA CYS A 450 9.53 0.58 -20.28
C CYS A 450 10.44 -0.65 -20.28
N GLU A 451 10.22 -1.60 -19.36
CA GLU A 451 11.02 -2.82 -19.28
C GLU A 451 10.62 -3.83 -20.36
N MET A 452 9.32 -3.93 -20.69
CA MET A 452 8.84 -4.75 -21.81
C MET A 452 9.49 -4.38 -23.14
N ASP A 453 9.79 -3.11 -23.39
CA ASP A 453 10.47 -2.67 -24.62
C ASP A 453 11.89 -3.22 -24.76
N LYS A 454 12.53 -3.56 -23.63
CA LYS A 454 13.88 -4.12 -23.60
C LYS A 454 13.87 -5.66 -23.63
N SER A 455 12.68 -6.26 -23.53
CA SER A 455 12.54 -7.72 -23.51
C SER A 455 13.11 -8.34 -24.81
N PRO A 456 13.79 -9.50 -24.72
CA PRO A 456 14.25 -10.22 -25.89
C PRO A 456 13.08 -10.70 -26.77
N GLU A 457 11.95 -11.04 -26.15
CA GLU A 457 10.77 -11.60 -26.82
C GLU A 457 10.01 -10.55 -27.65
N GLU A 458 9.77 -10.85 -28.93
CA GLU A 458 9.08 -9.93 -29.84
C GLU A 458 7.58 -9.77 -29.50
N ALA A 459 6.91 -10.84 -29.06
CA ALA A 459 5.51 -10.79 -28.63
C ALA A 459 5.31 -9.77 -27.49
N VAL A 460 6.18 -9.81 -26.46
CA VAL A 460 6.16 -8.87 -25.33
C VAL A 460 6.39 -7.43 -25.81
N ARG A 461 7.34 -7.22 -26.73
CA ARG A 461 7.55 -5.88 -27.32
C ARG A 461 6.34 -5.42 -28.12
N GLY A 462 5.70 -6.31 -28.86
CA GLY A 462 4.45 -6.06 -29.60
C GLY A 462 3.32 -5.60 -28.69
N SER A 463 3.03 -6.36 -27.63
CA SER A 463 2.00 -6.00 -26.63
C SER A 463 2.29 -4.66 -25.98
N SER A 464 3.55 -4.36 -25.64
CA SER A 464 3.98 -3.05 -25.13
C SER A 464 3.67 -1.91 -26.10
N GLN A 465 3.94 -2.08 -27.41
CA GLN A 465 3.63 -1.05 -28.41
C GLN A 465 2.11 -0.83 -28.55
N VAL A 466 1.31 -1.89 -28.49
CA VAL A 466 -0.16 -1.78 -28.56
C VAL A 466 -0.72 -1.02 -27.35
N LEU A 467 -0.25 -1.36 -26.14
CA LEU A 467 -0.62 -0.66 -24.90
C LEU A 467 -0.20 0.82 -24.96
N LYS A 468 1.04 1.12 -25.38
CA LYS A 468 1.53 2.51 -25.53
C LYS A 468 0.72 3.31 -26.52
N SER A 469 0.39 2.72 -27.67
CA SER A 469 -0.45 3.36 -28.67
C SER A 469 -1.78 3.79 -28.04
N ARG A 470 -2.50 2.88 -27.39
CA ARG A 470 -3.78 3.22 -26.73
C ARG A 470 -3.60 4.25 -25.61
N VAL A 471 -2.57 4.13 -24.78
CA VAL A 471 -2.28 5.10 -23.69
C VAL A 471 -2.01 6.51 -24.22
N PHE A 472 -1.30 6.66 -25.36
CA PHE A 472 -0.97 7.97 -25.91
C PHE A 472 -2.07 8.60 -26.77
N TYR A 473 -2.92 7.78 -27.41
CA TYR A 473 -4.01 8.29 -28.26
C TYR A 473 -5.28 8.62 -27.48
N VAL A 474 -5.54 7.95 -26.35
CA VAL A 474 -6.68 8.28 -25.48
C VAL A 474 -6.38 9.58 -24.73
N THR A 475 -7.24 10.58 -24.91
CA THR A 475 -7.03 11.93 -24.39
C THR A 475 -7.00 12.00 -22.88
N GLU A 476 -7.82 11.18 -22.25
CA GLU A 476 -8.05 11.07 -20.82
C GLU A 476 -6.77 10.65 -20.10
N TYR A 477 -6.08 9.61 -20.60
CA TYR A 477 -4.80 9.15 -20.03
C TYR A 477 -3.67 10.16 -20.23
N ARG A 478 -3.65 10.84 -21.39
CA ARG A 478 -2.64 11.86 -21.70
C ARG A 478 -2.78 13.09 -20.80
N ASP A 479 -4.01 13.53 -20.57
CA ASP A 479 -4.28 14.76 -19.83
C ASP A 479 -4.28 14.53 -18.30
N LEU A 480 -4.42 13.26 -17.84
CA LEU A 480 -4.44 12.87 -16.42
C LEU A 480 -3.31 13.49 -15.59
N LEU A 481 -2.04 13.28 -15.99
CA LEU A 481 -0.90 13.78 -15.21
C LEU A 481 -0.85 15.31 -15.17
N ALA A 482 -1.28 15.99 -16.23
CA ALA A 482 -1.38 17.44 -16.26
C ALA A 482 -2.49 17.94 -15.32
N ILE A 483 -3.64 17.25 -15.27
CA ILE A 483 -4.74 17.53 -14.34
C ILE A 483 -4.25 17.36 -12.90
N LEU A 484 -3.57 16.26 -12.57
CA LEU A 484 -3.05 16.01 -11.23
C LEU A 484 -2.06 17.09 -10.75
N ILE A 485 -1.24 17.64 -11.65
CA ILE A 485 -0.33 18.75 -11.35
C ILE A 485 -1.12 20.03 -11.07
N HIS A 486 -2.17 20.31 -11.84
CA HIS A 486 -3.01 21.49 -11.63
C HIS A 486 -3.80 21.42 -10.32
N VAL A 487 -4.25 20.22 -9.95
CA VAL A 487 -4.98 19.93 -8.71
C VAL A 487 -4.07 19.98 -7.49
N PHE A 488 -2.76 19.79 -7.65
CA PHE A 488 -1.81 19.74 -6.53
C PHE A 488 -1.85 21.03 -5.69
N LYS A 489 -2.24 20.87 -4.42
CA LYS A 489 -2.17 21.93 -3.42
C LYS A 489 -1.33 21.47 -2.23
N LYS A 490 -0.41 22.33 -1.80
CA LYS A 490 0.53 22.05 -0.70
C LYS A 490 -0.14 21.69 0.63
N ASN A 491 -1.37 22.15 0.88
CA ASN A 491 -2.12 21.83 2.09
C ASN A 491 -2.85 20.48 2.04
N ARG A 492 -3.00 19.87 0.86
CA ARG A 492 -3.74 18.62 0.66
C ARG A 492 -2.86 17.43 0.36
N PHE A 493 -1.64 17.67 -0.13
CA PHE A 493 -0.72 16.61 -0.53
C PHE A 493 0.60 16.69 0.22
N SER A 494 1.26 15.53 0.34
CA SER A 494 2.60 15.43 0.91
C SER A 494 3.65 15.89 -0.11
N LYS A 495 4.86 16.19 0.36
CA LYS A 495 5.99 16.48 -0.53
C LYS A 495 6.44 15.25 -1.33
N ILE A 496 6.23 14.05 -0.77
CA ILE A 496 6.58 12.78 -1.42
C ILE A 496 5.66 12.58 -2.63
N TYR A 497 4.35 12.80 -2.47
CA TYR A 497 3.41 12.78 -3.60
C TYR A 497 3.85 13.71 -4.74
N MET A 498 4.32 14.92 -4.42
CA MET A 498 4.79 15.87 -5.44
C MET A 498 6.02 15.34 -6.19
N LYS A 499 6.97 14.73 -5.47
CA LYS A 499 8.16 14.12 -6.05
C LYS A 499 7.74 13.01 -7.02
N ASP A 500 6.91 12.09 -6.56
CA ASP A 500 6.50 10.91 -7.31
C ASP A 500 5.63 11.30 -8.53
N LEU A 501 4.82 12.37 -8.42
CA LEU A 501 4.06 12.94 -9.53
C LEU A 501 4.97 13.52 -10.63
N ILE A 502 6.01 14.25 -10.24
CA ILE A 502 6.98 14.82 -11.20
C ILE A 502 7.79 13.69 -11.85
N GLU A 503 8.19 12.68 -11.09
CA GLU A 503 8.88 11.50 -11.63
C GLU A 503 8.00 10.73 -12.62
N THR A 504 6.72 10.53 -12.29
CA THR A 504 5.75 9.89 -13.18
C THR A 504 5.55 10.68 -14.47
N LEU A 505 5.42 12.01 -14.38
CA LEU A 505 5.37 12.88 -15.56
C LEU A 505 6.63 12.77 -16.40
N HIS A 506 7.81 12.76 -15.78
CA HIS A 506 9.07 12.63 -16.48
C HIS A 506 9.16 11.30 -17.25
N ILE A 507 8.77 10.19 -16.62
CA ILE A 507 8.72 8.87 -17.24
C ILE A 507 7.76 8.90 -18.44
N PHE A 508 6.55 9.41 -18.25
CA PHE A 508 5.53 9.50 -19.30
C PHE A 508 6.01 10.32 -20.51
N MET A 509 6.57 11.51 -20.27
CA MET A 509 7.09 12.38 -21.33
C MET A 509 8.25 11.74 -22.10
N LYS A 510 9.15 11.05 -21.39
CA LYS A 510 10.28 10.33 -22.01
C LYS A 510 9.80 9.17 -22.86
N MET A 511 8.78 8.44 -22.41
CA MET A 511 8.14 7.38 -23.22
C MET A 511 7.47 7.96 -24.47
N LEU A 512 6.73 9.08 -24.32
CA LEU A 512 6.06 9.76 -25.43
C LEU A 512 7.07 10.29 -26.46
N GLN A 513 8.20 10.85 -26.01
CA GLN A 513 9.29 11.30 -26.89
C GLN A 513 9.81 10.13 -27.74
N LYS A 514 10.18 9.01 -27.11
CA LYS A 514 10.67 7.81 -27.81
C LYS A 514 9.64 7.24 -28.78
N PHE A 515 8.37 7.25 -28.39
CA PHE A 515 7.28 6.81 -29.26
C PHE A 515 7.14 7.72 -30.49
N SER A 516 7.22 9.04 -30.29
CA SER A 516 7.14 10.03 -31.37
C SER A 516 8.34 9.94 -32.34
N GLU A 517 9.54 9.70 -31.82
CA GLU A 517 10.75 9.48 -32.62
C GLU A 517 10.61 8.25 -33.53
N LYS A 518 10.10 7.13 -33.00
CA LYS A 518 9.84 5.90 -33.77
C LYS A 518 8.79 6.12 -34.88
N HIS A 519 7.78 6.94 -34.62
CA HIS A 519 6.71 7.26 -35.58
C HIS A 519 7.01 8.50 -36.45
N ARG A 520 8.29 8.89 -36.60
CA ARG A 520 8.73 10.04 -37.44
C ARG A 520 7.96 11.34 -37.16
N GLY A 521 7.64 11.63 -35.90
CA GLY A 521 6.98 12.87 -35.47
C GLY A 521 5.47 12.93 -35.75
N GLY A 522 4.86 11.87 -36.27
CA GLY A 522 3.44 11.82 -36.62
C GLY A 522 2.53 11.30 -35.51
N LEU A 523 2.40 12.01 -34.39
CA LEU A 523 1.22 11.81 -33.53
C LEU A 523 0.03 12.45 -34.25
N VAL A 524 -0.80 11.62 -34.90
CA VAL A 524 -2.04 12.06 -35.53
C VAL A 524 -3.03 12.45 -34.44
N VAL A 525 -2.97 13.70 -34.00
CA VAL A 525 -3.96 14.27 -33.09
C VAL A 525 -5.24 14.45 -33.89
N GLN A 526 -6.27 13.66 -33.61
CA GLN A 526 -7.62 13.96 -34.08
C GLN A 526 -8.00 15.32 -33.48
N GLN A 527 -7.97 16.37 -34.31
CA GLN A 527 -8.51 17.66 -33.89
C GLN A 527 -9.99 17.43 -33.56
N LYS A 528 -10.36 17.58 -32.27
CA LYS A 528 -11.76 17.77 -31.89
C LYS A 528 -12.24 18.97 -32.69
N LYS A 529 -13.00 18.73 -33.77
CA LYS A 529 -13.67 19.79 -34.51
C LYS A 529 -14.47 20.58 -33.48
N ARG A 530 -14.06 21.82 -33.19
CA ARG A 530 -14.90 22.78 -32.50
C ARG A 530 -16.25 22.75 -33.22
N VAL A 531 -17.30 22.35 -32.53
CA VAL A 531 -18.67 22.45 -33.03
C VAL A 531 -18.98 23.93 -33.12
N VAL A 532 -18.58 24.55 -34.23
CA VAL A 532 -19.11 25.83 -34.66
C VAL A 532 -20.55 25.54 -35.06
N LYS A 533 -21.50 25.95 -34.22
CA LYS A 533 -22.93 25.95 -34.56
C LYS A 533 -23.12 26.81 -35.81
N LYS A 534 -23.14 26.19 -36.98
CA LYS A 534 -23.72 26.77 -38.20
C LYS A 534 -25.11 26.16 -38.40
N SER A 535 -26.08 27.06 -38.50
CA SER A 535 -27.49 26.80 -38.69
C SER A 535 -27.77 26.10 -40.03
N GLY A 536 -28.62 25.08 -39.96
CA GLY A 536 -29.60 24.64 -40.97
C GLY A 536 -29.20 24.44 -42.43
N LYS A 537 -29.11 23.16 -42.87
CA LYS A 537 -29.89 22.64 -44.00
C LYS A 537 -29.93 21.10 -44.02
N LYS A 538 -31.09 20.58 -44.43
CA LYS A 538 -31.54 19.17 -44.43
C LYS A 538 -30.80 18.25 -45.42
N ASN A 539 -30.81 16.97 -45.06
CA ASN A 539 -30.78 15.71 -45.85
C ASN A 539 -29.51 15.29 -46.60
N SER A 540 -28.89 14.19 -46.13
CA SER A 540 -28.84 12.92 -46.88
C SER A 540 -28.46 11.76 -45.94
N LYS A 541 -29.14 10.61 -46.08
CA LYS A 541 -28.87 9.36 -45.37
C LYS A 541 -27.52 8.78 -45.82
N SER A 542 -26.70 8.36 -44.87
CA SER A 542 -25.34 7.85 -45.05
C SER A 542 -25.29 6.42 -45.63
N LYS A 543 -24.62 6.28 -46.78
CA LYS A 543 -24.05 5.03 -47.30
C LYS A 543 -22.72 4.70 -46.57
N SER A 544 -22.77 4.31 -45.29
CA SER A 544 -21.56 3.92 -44.54
C SER A 544 -21.41 2.41 -44.33
N GLY A 545 -22.47 1.62 -44.55
CA GLY A 545 -22.41 0.14 -44.40
C GLY A 545 -21.72 -0.59 -45.56
N ALA A 546 -21.76 -0.05 -46.79
CA ALA A 546 -21.22 -0.74 -47.97
C ALA A 546 -19.68 -0.71 -48.05
N GLN A 547 -19.02 0.29 -47.45
CA GLN A 547 -17.56 0.41 -47.50
C GLN A 547 -16.84 -0.53 -46.52
N GLN A 548 -17.48 -0.89 -45.39
CA GLN A 548 -16.92 -1.83 -44.41
C GLN A 548 -17.12 -3.28 -44.83
N ALA A 549 -18.27 -3.63 -45.45
CA ALA A 549 -18.51 -4.97 -45.97
C ALA A 549 -17.53 -5.33 -47.10
N ALA A 550 -17.32 -4.44 -48.07
CA ALA A 550 -16.39 -4.65 -49.17
C ALA A 550 -14.92 -4.80 -48.71
N ASN A 551 -14.55 -4.17 -47.59
CA ASN A 551 -13.19 -4.26 -47.05
C ASN A 551 -12.96 -5.58 -46.27
N MET A 552 -14.00 -6.10 -45.61
CA MET A 552 -13.96 -7.41 -44.94
C MET A 552 -13.93 -8.57 -45.94
N GLU A 553 -14.66 -8.45 -47.05
CA GLU A 553 -14.69 -9.44 -48.13
C GLU A 553 -13.33 -9.52 -48.85
N ALA A 554 -12.70 -8.37 -49.12
CA ALA A 554 -11.35 -8.33 -49.71
C ALA A 554 -10.26 -8.93 -48.80
N ILE A 555 -10.41 -8.78 -47.48
CA ILE A 555 -9.51 -9.42 -46.50
C ILE A 555 -9.78 -10.94 -46.47
N TRP A 556 -11.03 -11.37 -46.57
CA TRP A 556 -11.39 -12.79 -46.62
C TRP A 556 -10.90 -13.48 -47.90
N ASP A 557 -10.94 -12.81 -49.05
CA ASP A 557 -10.39 -13.33 -50.31
C ASP A 557 -8.87 -13.51 -50.26
N GLN A 558 -8.16 -12.71 -49.45
CA GLN A 558 -6.71 -12.87 -49.25
C GLN A 558 -6.35 -13.97 -48.23
N VAL A 559 -7.11 -14.05 -47.14
CA VAL A 559 -6.79 -14.92 -46.00
C VAL A 559 -7.40 -16.32 -46.16
N GLY A 560 -8.56 -16.44 -46.79
CA GLY A 560 -9.30 -17.70 -47.00
C GLY A 560 -8.47 -18.81 -47.67
N PRO A 561 -7.72 -18.54 -48.76
CA PRO A 561 -6.87 -19.54 -49.40
C PRO A 561 -5.72 -20.01 -48.49
N GLN A 562 -5.16 -19.11 -47.67
CA GLN A 562 -4.09 -19.45 -46.72
C GLN A 562 -4.61 -20.32 -45.59
N LEU A 563 -5.79 -19.98 -45.05
CA LEU A 563 -6.46 -20.75 -44.00
C LEU A 563 -6.89 -22.13 -44.50
N SER A 564 -7.38 -22.22 -45.75
CA SER A 564 -7.71 -23.50 -46.39
C SER A 564 -6.48 -24.36 -46.62
N ALA A 565 -5.34 -23.76 -47.01
CA ALA A 565 -4.08 -24.48 -47.16
C ALA A 565 -3.54 -25.00 -45.82
N VAL A 566 -3.67 -24.24 -44.73
CA VAL A 566 -3.27 -24.67 -43.37
C VAL A 566 -4.23 -25.72 -42.79
N LEU A 567 -5.52 -25.71 -43.17
CA LEU A 567 -6.49 -26.73 -42.74
C LEU A 567 -6.40 -28.03 -43.56
N GLN A 568 -5.90 -27.97 -44.80
CA GLN A 568 -5.76 -29.14 -45.70
C GLN A 568 -4.39 -29.80 -45.62
N SER A 569 -3.35 -29.05 -45.23
CA SER A 569 -2.09 -29.65 -44.80
C SER A 569 -2.24 -29.98 -43.33
N ASP A 570 -1.94 -31.21 -42.90
CA ASP A 570 -1.76 -31.58 -41.49
C ASP A 570 -0.51 -30.86 -40.90
N ALA A 571 -0.40 -29.55 -41.09
CA ALA A 571 0.63 -28.72 -40.51
C ALA A 571 0.29 -28.53 -39.04
N GLN A 572 1.11 -29.12 -38.17
CA GLN A 572 1.04 -28.91 -36.73
C GLN A 572 1.00 -27.41 -36.43
N ILE A 573 -0.04 -26.99 -35.69
CA ILE A 573 -0.14 -25.66 -35.10
C ILE A 573 1.17 -25.41 -34.34
N PRO A 574 1.91 -24.31 -34.61
CA PRO A 574 3.18 -24.06 -33.94
C PRO A 574 2.99 -24.00 -32.42
N THR A 575 3.56 -24.96 -31.69
CA THR A 575 3.52 -25.03 -30.22
C THR A 575 4.35 -23.93 -29.54
N ASP A 576 5.04 -23.11 -30.32
CA ASP A 576 5.92 -22.02 -29.87
C ASP A 576 5.25 -20.64 -29.77
N VAL A 577 3.94 -20.55 -30.03
CA VAL A 577 3.21 -19.29 -29.87
C VAL A 577 2.58 -19.26 -28.48
N VAL A 578 3.09 -18.38 -27.61
CA VAL A 578 2.38 -18.00 -26.39
C VAL A 578 1.19 -17.14 -26.82
N PRO A 579 -0.06 -17.60 -26.64
CA PRO A 579 -1.22 -16.80 -26.99
C PRO A 579 -1.43 -15.80 -25.87
N PHE A 580 -0.79 -14.65 -26.01
CA PHE A 580 -0.96 -13.51 -25.11
C PHE A 580 -1.31 -12.27 -25.92
N ASP A 581 -2.61 -12.02 -26.04
CA ASP A 581 -3.19 -10.78 -26.50
C ASP A 581 -3.61 -9.93 -25.30
N ALA A 582 -2.80 -8.90 -25.01
CA ALA A 582 -3.06 -7.91 -23.97
C ALA A 582 -4.28 -7.01 -24.27
N THR A 583 -4.91 -7.15 -25.43
CA THR A 583 -6.11 -6.41 -25.84
C THR A 583 -7.39 -7.26 -25.84
N SER A 584 -7.25 -8.57 -25.62
CA SER A 584 -8.37 -9.49 -25.49
C SER A 584 -8.95 -9.43 -24.08
N HIS A 585 -10.28 -9.52 -23.98
CA HIS A 585 -11.01 -9.62 -22.71
C HIS A 585 -10.98 -11.06 -22.13
N VAL A 586 -10.41 -12.00 -22.87
CA VAL A 586 -10.40 -13.43 -22.56
C VAL A 586 -9.10 -13.77 -21.80
N PRO A 587 -9.14 -14.58 -20.73
CA PRO A 587 -7.93 -15.00 -19.98
C PRO A 587 -6.92 -15.74 -20.85
N ILE A 588 -5.63 -15.65 -20.53
CA ILE A 588 -4.55 -16.28 -21.33
C ILE A 588 -4.75 -17.80 -21.53
N ASP A 589 -5.36 -18.48 -20.56
CA ASP A 589 -5.64 -19.92 -20.63
C ASP A 589 -6.73 -20.27 -21.66
N GLU A 590 -7.62 -19.31 -21.93
CA GLU A 590 -8.67 -19.40 -22.95
C GLU A 590 -8.26 -18.76 -24.29
N GLN A 591 -7.09 -18.12 -24.35
CA GLN A 591 -6.52 -17.59 -25.60
C GLN A 591 -5.74 -18.65 -26.40
N LYS A 592 -5.49 -19.84 -25.81
CA LYS A 592 -4.73 -20.95 -26.40
C LYS A 592 -5.38 -21.62 -27.59
#